data_AF-A0A644YY29-F1
#
_entry.id   AF-A0A644YY29-F1
#
_cell.length_a   1.000
_cell.length_b   1.000
_cell.length_c   1.000
_cell.angle_alpha   90.00
_cell.angle_beta   90.00
_cell.angle_gamma   90.00
#
_symmetry.space_group_name_H-M   'P 1'
#
loop_
_entity.id
_entity.type
_entity.pdbx_description
1 polymer ?
#
loop_
_entity_poly.entity_id
_entity_poly.type
_entity_poly.pdbx_seq_one_letter_code
_entity_poly.pdbx_strand_id
1 'polypeptide(L)' 'MARTVRTLEERIAILDEKISKKKTEIAKLESQKYALEHPVTIKDLVMKAKQSGMSPNEIAQKLGIDID' A
#
# COMPACT_ATOMS: atom_id res chain seq x y z
N MET A 1 11.57 23.66 39.89
CA MET A 1 11.56 23.77 38.41
C MET A 1 10.12 24.03 37.98
N ALA A 2 9.84 25.13 37.29
CA ALA A 2 8.49 25.45 36.84
C ALA A 2 8.01 24.37 35.85
N ARG A 3 6.81 23.82 36.07
CA ARG A 3 6.20 22.86 35.14
C ARG A 3 5.85 23.60 33.87
N THR A 4 6.56 23.37 32.78
CA THR A 4 6.17 23.88 31.46
C THR A 4 4.86 23.20 31.08
N VAL A 5 3.75 23.92 31.22
CA VAL A 5 2.43 23.42 30.85
C VAL A 5 2.29 23.62 29.36
N ARG A 6 2.25 22.52 28.61
CA ARG A 6 1.99 22.59 27.16
C ARG A 6 0.70 23.35 26.89
N THR A 7 0.76 24.26 25.92
CA THR A 7 -0.40 25.04 25.48
C THR A 7 -1.46 24.12 24.89
N LEU A 8 -2.69 24.64 24.75
CA LEU A 8 -3.77 23.90 24.11
C LEU A 8 -3.39 23.51 22.67
N GLU A 9 -2.78 24.43 21.93
CA GLU A 9 -2.33 24.24 20.54
C GLU A 9 -1.27 23.14 20.43
N GLU A 10 -0.27 23.14 21.30
CA GLU A 10 0.77 22.11 21.32
C GLU A 10 0.19 20.71 21.60
N ARG A 11 -0.82 20.62 22.48
CA ARG A 11 -1.49 19.35 22.77
C ARG A 11 -2.31 18.87 21.56
N ILE A 12 -2.98 19.77 20.85
CA ILE A 12 -3.69 19.46 19.61
C ILE A 12 -2.71 18.97 18.55
N ALA A 13 -1.62 19.69 18.31
CA ALA A 13 -0.61 19.31 17.33
C ALA A 13 -0.02 17.91 17.59
N ILE A 14 0.25 17.58 18.87
CA ILE A 14 0.71 16.24 19.26
C ILE A 14 -0.36 15.17 18.98
N LEU A 15 -1.64 15.48 19.20
CA LEU A 15 -2.73 14.54 18.90
C LEU A 15 -2.89 14.34 17.40
N ASP A 16 -2.81 15.41 16.60
CA ASP A 16 -2.88 15.32 15.15
C ASP A 16 -1.73 14.50 14.57
N GLU A 17 -0.50 14.67 15.09
CA GLU A 17 0.64 13.84 14.69
C GLU A 17 0.40 12.35 15.00
N LYS A 18 -0.14 12.05 16.19
CA LYS A 18 -0.50 10.68 16.57
C LYS A 18 -1.61 10.10 15.69
N ILE A 19 -2.63 10.89 15.39
CA ILE A 19 -3.74 10.49 14.50
C ILE A 19 -3.19 10.20 13.11
N SER A 20 -2.32 11.06 12.58
CA SER A 20 -1.68 10.87 11.28
C SER A 20 -0.90 9.56 11.23
N LYS A 21 -0.03 9.30 12.23
CA LYS A 21 0.70 8.03 12.35
C LYS A 21 -0.25 6.82 12.37
N LYS A 22 -1.32 6.87 13.16
CA LYS A 22 -2.30 5.77 13.21
C LYS A 22 -3.04 5.57 11.89
N LYS A 23 -3.37 6.63 11.16
CA LYS A 23 -3.98 6.52 9.83
C LYS A 23 -3.05 5.80 8.85
N THR A 24 -1.75 6.11 8.86
CA THR A 24 -0.77 5.43 8.00
C THR A 24 -0.64 3.94 8.35
N GLU A 25 -0.68 3.61 9.64
CA GLU A 25 -0.62 2.22 10.11
C GLU A 25 -1.89 1.45 9.73
N ILE A 26 -3.06 2.06 9.89
CA ILE A 26 -4.35 1.50 9.44
C ILE A 26 -4.31 1.20 7.94
N ALA A 27 -3.89 2.16 7.11
CA ALA A 27 -3.80 1.96 5.67
C ALA A 27 -2.87 0.80 5.28
N LYS A 28 -1.76 0.62 6.01
CA LYS A 28 -0.85 -0.51 5.82
C LYS A 28 -1.53 -1.84 6.18
N LEU A 29 -2.21 -1.90 7.32
CA LEU A 29 -2.91 -3.10 7.76
C LEU A 29 -4.07 -3.46 6.83
N GLU A 30 -4.81 -2.48 6.34
CA GLU A 30 -5.87 -2.67 5.34
C GLU A 30 -5.31 -3.22 4.03
N SER A 31 -4.17 -2.69 3.55
CA SER A 31 -3.49 -3.22 2.37
C SER A 31 -3.03 -4.66 2.57
N GLN A 32 -2.47 -4.99 3.74
CA GLN A 32 -2.09 -6.36 4.08
C GLN A 32 -3.30 -7.30 4.15
N LYS A 33 -4.39 -6.86 4.76
CA LYS A 33 -5.65 -7.61 4.80
C LYS A 33 -6.18 -7.88 3.40
N TYR A 34 -6.23 -6.86 2.54
CA TYR A 34 -6.67 -7.00 1.15
C TYR A 34 -5.83 -8.03 0.39
N ALA A 35 -4.50 -8.02 0.57
CA ALA A 35 -3.62 -8.99 -0.07
C ALA A 35 -3.86 -10.43 0.40
N LEU A 36 -4.27 -10.63 1.66
CA LEU A 36 -4.63 -11.94 2.21
C LEU A 36 -6.01 -12.42 1.72
N GLU A 37 -6.99 -11.53 1.63
CA GLU A 37 -8.33 -11.83 1.13
C GLU A 37 -8.34 -12.05 -0.39
N HIS A 38 -7.43 -11.39 -1.11
CA HIS A 38 -7.32 -11.42 -2.56
C HIS A 38 -5.89 -11.78 -2.98
N PRO A 39 -5.47 -13.04 -2.80
CA PRO A 39 -4.15 -13.47 -3.23
C PRO A 39 -4.04 -13.31 -4.75
N VAL A 40 -3.16 -12.40 -5.19
CA VAL A 40 -2.89 -12.23 -6.62
C VAL A 40 -1.83 -13.25 -7.01
N THR A 41 -2.24 -14.27 -7.74
CA THR A 41 -1.27 -15.23 -8.29
C THR A 41 -0.69 -14.73 -9.61
N ILE A 42 0.50 -15.19 -9.96
CA ILE A 42 1.10 -14.92 -11.29
C ILE A 42 0.13 -15.36 -12.39
N LYS A 43 -0.62 -16.44 -12.17
CA LYS A 43 -1.64 -16.93 -13.10
C LYS A 43 -2.77 -15.91 -13.30
N ASP A 44 -3.29 -15.31 -12.23
CA ASP A 44 -4.34 -14.29 -12.32
C ASP A 44 -3.87 -13.04 -13.06
N LEU A 45 -2.61 -12.65 -12.82
CA LEU A 45 -1.99 -11.52 -13.48
C LEU A 45 -1.83 -11.76 -14.99
N VAL A 46 -1.28 -12.92 -15.38
CA VAL A 46 -1.15 -13.31 -16.79
C VAL A 46 -2.53 -13.47 -17.44
N MET A 47 -3.51 -14.04 -16.73
CA MET A 47 -4.87 -14.20 -17.24
C MET A 47 -5.53 -12.84 -17.52
N LYS A 48 -5.44 -11.87 -16.59
CA LYS A 48 -5.96 -10.51 -16.80
C LYS A 48 -5.24 -9.79 -17.93
N ALA A 49 -3.93 -9.95 -18.04
CA ALA A 49 -3.16 -9.34 -19.13
C ALA A 49 -3.57 -9.90 -20.49
N LYS A 50 -3.75 -11.22 -20.61
CA LYS A 50 -4.29 -11.88 -21.81
C LYS A 50 -5.72 -11.43 -22.12
N GLN A 51 -6.59 -11.32 -21.11
CA GLN A 51 -7.96 -10.80 -21.26
C GLN A 51 -8.00 -9.33 -21.72
N SER A 52 -6.98 -8.55 -21.37
CA SER A 52 -6.79 -7.18 -21.83
C SER A 52 -6.17 -7.10 -23.23
N GLY A 53 -6.05 -8.23 -23.93
CA GLY A 53 -5.54 -8.32 -25.30
C GLY A 53 -4.02 -8.29 -25.43
N MET A 54 -3.27 -8.37 -24.32
CA MET A 54 -1.81 -8.41 -24.38
C MET A 54 -1.34 -9.79 -24.85
N SER A 55 -0.42 -9.80 -25.81
CA SER A 55 0.26 -11.02 -26.25
C SER A 55 1.27 -11.50 -25.19
N PRO A 56 1.63 -12.80 -25.18
CA PRO A 56 2.65 -13.33 -24.27
C PRO A 56 3.98 -12.57 -24.34
N ASN A 57 4.42 -12.14 -25.52
CA ASN A 57 5.68 -11.40 -25.70
C ASN A 57 5.61 -10.00 -25.09
N GLU A 58 4.49 -9.30 -25.22
CA GLU A 58 4.30 -7.98 -24.59
C GLU A 58 4.24 -8.09 -23.06
N ILE A 59 3.62 -9.15 -22.54
CA ILE A 59 3.61 -9.44 -21.11
C ILE A 59 5.04 -9.68 -20.62
N ALA A 60 5.82 -10.48 -21.36
CA ALA A 60 7.20 -10.80 -21.05
C ALA A 60 8.10 -9.55 -21.02
N GLN A 61 8.02 -8.72 -22.06
CA GLN A 61 8.77 -7.47 -22.14
C GLN A 61 8.43 -6.52 -20.99
N LYS A 62 7.15 -6.37 -20.64
CA LYS A 62 6.74 -5.52 -19.51
C LYS A 62 7.18 -6.05 -18.15
N LEU A 63 7.34 -7.37 -18.03
CA LEU A 63 7.84 -8.02 -16.82
C LEU A 63 9.37 -8.15 -16.83
N GLY A 64 10.05 -7.79 -17.92
CA GLY A 64 11.51 -7.93 -18.07
C GLY A 64 11.97 -9.38 -18.11
N ILE A 65 11.16 -10.28 -18.66
CA ILE A 65 11.45 -11.71 -18.77
C ILE A 65 11.76 -12.02 -20.24
N ASP A 66 12.93 -12.60 -20.50
CA ASP A 66 13.23 -13.17 -21.81
C ASP A 66 12.55 -14.54 -21.95
N ILE A 67 11.81 -14.72 -23.05
CA ILE A 67 11.19 -15.98 -23.43
C ILE A 67 11.89 -16.43 -24.72
N ASP A 68 13.05 -17.05 -24.56
CA ASP A 68 13.71 -17.81 -25.63
C ASP A 68 13.08 -19.20 -25.78
#